data_AF-A0A7I8JL09-F1
#
_entry.id   AF-A0A7I8JL09-F1
#
_cell.length_a   1.000
_cell.length_b   1.000
_cell.length_c   1.000
_cell.angle_alpha   90.00
_cell.angle_beta   90.00
_cell.angle_gamma   90.00
#
_symmetry.space_group_name_H-M   'P 1'
#
loop_
_entity.id
_entity.type
_entity.pdbx_description
1 polymer ?
#
loop_
_entity_poly.entity_id
_entity_poly.type
_entity_poly.pdbx_seq_one_letter_code
_entity_poly.pdbx_strand_id
1 'polypeptide(L)'
;MRGPSGSSITASVQEGGGRDAIYVATVPLRATGGPARLLASAGYSLRLWELQHFMVIVKRHEGSSSAMRAVVFDFQPCDPENIYVAIAALSRKRVPGVILKRTLNRMPKSRCWFIGLCNSDAVEVANKFNEGWDTNLIIGTHDCRHYTNGLVGELTGKDSILERLRTKGLDS
;
A
#
# COMPACT_ATOMS: atom_id res chain seq x y z
N MET A 1 -24.60 -9.38 -59.92
CA MET A 1 -23.39 -8.71 -59.38
C MET A 1 -23.67 -8.36 -57.93
N ARG A 2 -22.92 -8.93 -56.97
CA ARG A 2 -23.05 -8.67 -55.53
C ARG A 2 -21.72 -8.13 -55.00
N GLY A 3 -21.79 -7.01 -54.28
CA GLY A 3 -20.70 -6.36 -53.53
C GLY A 3 -21.13 -4.92 -53.19
N PRO A 4 -20.71 -4.32 -52.06
CA PRO A 4 -19.48 -4.62 -51.33
C PRO A 4 -19.67 -5.16 -49.91
N SER A 5 -18.64 -5.89 -49.48
CA SER A 5 -18.35 -6.33 -48.12
C SER A 5 -17.94 -5.12 -47.27
N GLY A 6 -18.82 -4.69 -46.37
CA GLY A 6 -18.47 -3.78 -45.28
C GLY A 6 -18.11 -4.61 -44.05
N SER A 7 -16.83 -4.90 -43.85
CA SER A 7 -16.34 -5.50 -42.61
C SER A 7 -16.48 -4.46 -41.50
N SER A 8 -17.58 -4.50 -40.76
CA SER A 8 -17.69 -3.81 -39.47
C SER A 8 -16.74 -4.49 -38.51
N ILE A 9 -15.58 -3.87 -38.28
CA ILE A 9 -14.73 -4.18 -37.14
C ILE A 9 -15.53 -3.72 -35.91
N THR A 10 -16.37 -4.61 -35.39
CA THR A 10 -16.89 -4.49 -34.04
C THR A 10 -15.69 -4.63 -33.11
N ALA A 11 -15.10 -3.50 -32.73
CA ALA A 11 -14.27 -3.43 -31.55
C ALA A 11 -15.12 -4.02 -30.42
N SER A 12 -14.70 -5.18 -29.92
CA SER A 12 -15.23 -5.74 -28.68
C SER A 12 -14.85 -4.77 -27.58
N VAL A 13 -15.74 -3.83 -27.31
CA VAL A 13 -15.79 -3.10 -26.05
C VAL A 13 -15.89 -4.19 -24.97
N GLN A 14 -14.77 -4.50 -24.32
CA GLN A 14 -14.77 -5.23 -23.07
C GLN A 14 -15.35 -4.29 -22.01
N GLU A 15 -16.68 -4.14 -22.02
CA GLU A 15 -17.43 -3.67 -20.88
C GLU A 15 -17.67 -4.86 -19.94
N GLY A 16 -17.18 -4.74 -18.70
CA GLY A 16 -17.60 -5.63 -17.61
C GLY A 16 -16.54 -6.03 -16.59
N GLY A 17 -15.28 -5.59 -16.70
CA GLY A 17 -14.26 -5.83 -15.68
C GLY A 17 -14.45 -4.86 -14.52
N GLY A 18 -15.11 -5.28 -13.45
CA GLY A 18 -15.31 -4.41 -12.30
C GLY A 18 -13.96 -3.94 -11.72
N ARG A 19 -13.90 -2.64 -11.40
CA ARG A 19 -12.65 -1.96 -11.03
C ARG A 19 -12.15 -2.40 -9.66
N ASP A 20 -10.84 -2.60 -9.55
CA ASP A 20 -10.20 -2.93 -8.28
C ASP A 20 -10.25 -1.72 -7.33
N ALA A 21 -10.68 -1.96 -6.09
CA ALA A 21 -10.81 -0.93 -5.08
C ALA A 21 -9.53 -0.81 -4.24
N ILE A 22 -8.98 0.40 -4.16
CA ILE A 22 -7.72 0.70 -3.49
C ILE A 22 -7.99 1.32 -2.13
N TYR A 23 -7.36 0.76 -1.11
CA TYR A 23 -7.41 1.24 0.26
C TYR A 23 -6.00 1.47 0.78
N VAL A 24 -5.89 2.38 1.74
CA VAL A 24 -4.70 2.54 2.58
C VAL A 24 -5.09 2.13 3.99
N ALA A 25 -4.26 1.33 4.64
CA ALA A 25 -4.44 0.97 6.03
C ALA A 25 -3.21 1.36 6.86
N THR A 26 -3.43 1.62 8.15
CA THR A 26 -2.34 1.79 9.10
C THR A 26 -2.43 0.84 10.26
N VAL A 27 -1.24 0.39 10.69
CA VAL A 27 -1.07 -0.32 11.96
C VAL A 27 -0.16 0.50 12.86
N PRO A 28 -0.44 0.59 14.17
CA PRO A 28 0.53 1.13 15.10
C PRO A 28 1.76 0.22 15.09
N LEU A 29 2.95 0.80 15.05
CA LEU A 29 4.18 0.03 15.25
C LEU A 29 4.15 -0.59 16.65
N ARG A 30 3.87 -1.88 16.73
CA ARG A 30 3.90 -2.65 17.98
C ARG A 30 5.27 -3.33 18.08
N ALA A 31 6.09 -2.93 19.04
CA ALA A 31 7.26 -3.71 19.40
C ALA A 31 6.80 -4.99 20.12
N THR A 32 6.94 -6.14 19.46
CA THR A 32 6.66 -7.48 20.00
C THR A 32 7.76 -7.89 20.98
N GLY A 33 7.86 -7.20 22.12
CA GLY A 33 8.73 -7.56 23.25
C GLY A 33 10.19 -7.10 23.15
N GLY A 34 10.91 -7.15 24.28
CA GLY A 34 12.36 -6.88 24.37
C GLY A 34 12.78 -5.39 24.43
N PRO A 35 14.08 -5.08 24.27
CA PRO A 35 14.62 -3.72 24.29
C PRO A 35 14.06 -2.80 23.18
N ALA A 36 13.52 -3.40 22.11
CA ALA A 36 12.76 -2.68 21.07
C ALA A 36 11.51 -1.97 21.63
N ARG A 37 10.91 -2.50 22.72
CA ARG A 37 9.81 -1.84 23.45
C ARG A 37 10.28 -0.58 24.19
N LEU A 38 11.51 -0.57 24.69
CA LEU A 38 12.10 0.60 25.35
C LEU A 38 12.37 1.73 24.34
N LEU A 39 12.85 1.40 23.15
CA LEU A 39 13.02 2.39 22.08
C LEU A 39 11.67 2.92 21.57
N ALA A 40 10.65 2.07 21.47
CA ALA A 40 9.28 2.52 21.20
C ALA A 40 8.74 3.47 22.29
N SER A 41 9.13 3.27 23.56
CA SER A 41 8.74 4.16 24.67
C SER A 41 9.43 5.54 24.65
N ALA A 42 10.64 5.65 24.09
CA ALA A 42 11.29 6.95 23.88
C ALA A 42 10.65 7.75 22.71
N GLY A 43 10.03 7.04 21.76
CA GLY A 43 9.24 7.62 20.68
C GLY A 43 7.86 8.16 21.10
N TYR A 44 7.37 7.88 22.32
CA TYR A 44 6.07 8.39 22.79
C TYR A 44 6.02 9.93 22.90
N SER A 45 7.17 10.60 23.03
CA SER A 45 7.26 12.07 22.96
C SER A 45 7.23 12.65 21.54
N LEU A 46 7.27 11.79 20.51
CA LEU A 46 7.19 12.17 19.10
C LEU A 46 5.86 11.68 18.53
N ARG A 47 4.85 12.56 18.56
CA ARG A 47 3.52 12.50 17.91
C ARG A 47 3.12 11.14 17.33
N LEU A 48 2.05 10.54 17.88
CA LEU A 48 1.42 9.25 17.51
C LEU A 48 1.20 8.98 16.00
N TRP A 49 1.27 9.98 15.13
CA TRP A 49 1.20 9.84 13.67
C TRP A 49 2.53 9.36 13.05
N GLU A 50 3.68 9.76 13.60
CA GLU A 50 5.01 9.39 13.10
C GLU A 50 5.36 7.91 13.36
N LEU A 51 4.60 7.24 14.23
CA LEU A 51 4.77 5.81 14.56
C LEU A 51 3.75 4.90 13.87
N GLN A 52 3.11 5.38 12.80
CA GLN A 52 2.18 4.58 12.00
C GLN A 52 2.89 3.94 10.83
N HIS A 53 2.66 2.64 10.67
CA HIS A 53 3.09 1.90 9.49
C HIS A 53 1.97 1.85 8.47
N PHE A 54 2.23 2.30 7.26
CA PHE A 54 1.26 2.40 6.17
C PHE A 54 1.42 1.25 5.18
N MET A 55 0.30 0.73 4.71
CA MET A 55 0.25 -0.32 3.69
C MET A 55 -0.89 -0.06 2.70
N VAL A 56 -0.73 -0.57 1.49
CA VAL A 56 -1.74 -0.46 0.42
C VAL A 56 -2.49 -1.78 0.30
N ILE A 57 -3.81 -1.71 0.21
CA ILE A 57 -4.67 -2.88 0.04
C ILE A 57 -5.46 -2.76 -1.27
N VAL A 58 -5.27 -3.74 -2.14
CA VAL A 58 -6.04 -3.93 -3.36
C VAL A 58 -7.16 -4.91 -3.06
N LYS A 59 -8.41 -4.45 -3.09
CA LYS A 59 -9.59 -5.30 -2.99
C LYS A 59 -10.12 -5.56 -4.41
N ARG A 60 -10.06 -6.82 -4.85
CA ARG A 60 -10.58 -7.20 -6.16
C ARG A 60 -12.10 -7.06 -6.25
N HIS A 61 -12.59 -6.67 -7.42
CA HIS A 61 -14.03 -6.63 -7.68
C HIS A 61 -14.63 -8.04 -7.71
N GLU A 62 -15.75 -8.24 -7.03
CA GLU A 62 -16.41 -9.55 -6.96
C GLU A 62 -17.25 -9.79 -8.23
N GLY A 63 -16.70 -10.57 -9.16
CA GLY A 63 -17.41 -11.03 -10.37
C GLY A 63 -17.95 -12.46 -10.29
N SER A 64 -17.57 -13.25 -9.30
CA SER A 64 -18.13 -14.59 -9.09
C SER A 64 -17.85 -15.06 -7.67
N SER A 65 -18.83 -15.75 -7.11
CA SER A 65 -18.98 -16.13 -5.71
C SER A 65 -17.73 -16.72 -5.04
N SER A 66 -17.52 -16.25 -3.81
CA SER A 66 -16.80 -16.87 -2.69
C SER A 66 -15.33 -16.46 -2.48
N ALA A 67 -15.17 -15.75 -1.36
CA ALA A 67 -13.98 -15.20 -0.73
C ALA A 67 -13.46 -13.89 -1.34
N MET A 68 -13.88 -12.78 -0.72
CA MET A 68 -13.22 -11.48 -0.79
C MET A 68 -11.70 -11.65 -0.62
N ARG A 69 -10.97 -11.57 -1.72
CA ARG A 69 -9.51 -11.66 -1.75
C ARG A 69 -8.94 -10.27 -1.91
N ALA A 70 -8.47 -9.71 -0.81
CA ALA A 70 -7.66 -8.49 -0.86
C ALA A 70 -6.18 -8.87 -0.90
N VAL A 71 -5.35 -8.05 -1.54
CA VAL A 71 -3.89 -8.19 -1.56
C VAL A 71 -3.30 -6.96 -0.89
N VAL A 72 -2.42 -7.18 0.07
CA VAL A 72 -1.69 -6.14 0.79
C VAL A 72 -0.29 -6.04 0.22
N PHE A 73 0.16 -4.81 0.00
CA PHE A 73 1.52 -4.44 -0.31
C PHE A 73 2.09 -3.61 0.83
N ASP A 74 3.23 -4.02 1.34
CA ASP A 74 3.76 -3.61 2.63
C ASP A 74 5.29 -3.48 2.57
N PHE A 75 5.80 -2.25 2.61
CA PHE A 75 7.24 -1.98 2.56
C PHE A 75 7.80 -1.72 3.96
N GLN A 76 8.67 -2.61 4.45
CA GLN A 76 9.20 -2.56 5.81
C GLN A 76 10.68 -2.98 5.86
N PRO A 77 11.39 -2.81 6.99
CA PRO A 77 12.73 -3.38 7.16
C PRO A 77 12.70 -4.89 6.93
N CYS A 78 13.77 -5.45 6.37
CA CYS A 78 13.87 -6.89 6.10
C CYS A 78 13.80 -7.71 7.41
N ASP A 79 14.40 -7.18 8.48
CA ASP A 79 14.37 -7.74 9.83
C ASP A 79 13.93 -6.66 10.83
N PRO A 80 12.61 -6.47 11.01
CA PRO A 80 12.09 -5.40 11.86
C PRO A 80 12.26 -5.66 13.37
N GLU A 81 12.57 -6.89 13.77
CA GLU A 81 12.77 -7.27 15.18
C GLU A 81 14.24 -7.12 15.62
N ASN A 82 15.16 -6.98 14.67
CA ASN A 82 16.57 -6.79 14.93
C ASN A 82 16.88 -5.38 15.47
N ILE A 83 17.40 -5.34 16.69
CA ILE A 83 17.73 -4.09 17.38
C ILE A 83 18.75 -3.23 16.63
N TYR A 84 19.71 -3.83 15.91
CA TYR A 84 20.69 -3.07 15.13
C TYR A 84 20.04 -2.42 13.91
N VAL A 85 19.09 -3.09 13.28
CA VAL A 85 18.27 -2.52 12.19
C VAL A 85 17.45 -1.37 12.74
N ALA A 86 16.81 -1.53 13.90
CA ALA A 86 16.06 -0.46 14.54
C ALA A 86 16.93 0.76 14.88
N ILE A 87 18.10 0.57 15.49
CA ILE A 87 19.03 1.67 15.83
C ILE A 87 19.52 2.37 14.55
N ALA A 88 19.92 1.61 13.53
CA ALA A 88 20.37 2.17 12.25
C ALA A 88 19.25 2.97 11.56
N ALA A 89 18.04 2.43 11.53
CA ALA A 89 16.89 3.08 10.92
C ALA A 89 16.50 4.37 11.68
N LEU A 90 16.50 4.35 13.01
CA LEU A 90 16.26 5.55 13.84
C LEU A 90 17.37 6.61 13.68
N SER A 91 18.59 6.17 13.38
CA SER A 91 19.71 7.05 13.02
C SER A 91 19.65 7.54 11.57
N ARG A 92 18.53 7.30 10.87
CA ARG A 92 18.29 7.60 9.44
C ARG A 92 19.36 7.05 8.51
N LYS A 93 20.02 5.96 8.93
CA LYS A 93 20.92 5.22 8.05
C LYS A 93 20.09 4.36 7.10
N ARG A 94 20.68 4.09 5.94
CA ARG A 94 20.17 3.12 4.98
C ARG A 94 20.14 1.73 5.62
N VAL A 95 18.99 1.07 5.59
CA VAL A 95 18.84 -0.32 6.04
C VAL A 95 18.19 -1.16 4.93
N PRO A 96 18.48 -2.47 4.84
CA PRO A 96 17.78 -3.34 3.92
C PRO A 96 16.27 -3.36 4.21
N GLY A 97 15.47 -3.03 3.22
CA GLY A 97 14.01 -3.13 3.24
C GLY A 97 13.52 -4.28 2.36
N VAL A 98 12.23 -4.57 2.49
CA VAL A 98 11.54 -5.60 1.71
C VAL A 98 10.10 -5.15 1.45
N ILE A 99 9.59 -5.44 0.25
CA ILE A 99 8.18 -5.29 -0.07
C ILE A 99 7.51 -6.66 0.09
N LEU A 100 6.63 -6.78 1.08
CA LEU A 100 5.82 -7.96 1.28
C LEU A 100 4.50 -7.85 0.51
N LYS A 101 4.15 -8.93 -0.18
CA LYS A 101 2.85 -9.11 -0.82
C LYS A 101 2.09 -10.23 -0.11
N ARG A 102 0.94 -9.92 0.48
CA ARG A 102 0.16 -10.87 1.30
C ARG A 102 -1.31 -10.88 0.91
N THR A 103 -1.94 -12.05 0.89
CA THR A 103 -3.40 -12.14 0.70
C THR A 103 -4.12 -11.97 2.02
N LEU A 104 -5.18 -11.16 2.03
CA LEU A 104 -6.12 -11.03 3.13
C LEU A 104 -7.42 -11.73 2.80
N ASN A 105 -7.91 -12.48 3.78
CA ASN A 105 -9.25 -13.08 3.75
C ASN A 105 -10.33 -12.10 4.25
N ARG A 106 -9.92 -11.02 4.95
CA ARG A 106 -10.82 -9.99 5.51
C ARG A 106 -10.11 -8.64 5.51
N MET A 107 -10.87 -7.58 5.27
CA MET A 107 -10.35 -6.21 5.37
C MET A 107 -10.16 -5.78 6.83
N PRO A 108 -9.18 -4.89 7.11
CA PRO A 108 -9.05 -4.28 8.42
C PRO A 108 -10.32 -3.51 8.79
N LYS A 109 -10.80 -3.69 10.03
CA LYS A 109 -12.04 -3.05 10.53
C LYS A 109 -11.86 -1.60 10.96
N SER A 110 -10.62 -1.16 11.16
CA SER A 110 -10.26 0.17 11.66
C SER A 110 -8.99 0.66 10.98
N ARG A 111 -8.79 1.98 10.94
CA ARG A 111 -7.62 2.62 10.33
C ARG A 111 -7.37 2.14 8.89
N CYS A 112 -8.45 2.03 8.13
CA CYS A 112 -8.45 1.60 6.74
C CYS A 112 -9.38 2.51 5.97
N TRP A 113 -8.84 3.18 4.95
CA TRP A 113 -9.52 4.23 4.21
C TRP A 113 -9.58 3.86 2.74
N PHE A 114 -10.78 3.97 2.16
CA PHE A 114 -10.95 3.88 0.71
C PHE A 114 -10.32 5.09 0.04
N ILE A 115 -9.46 4.84 -0.94
CA ILE A 115 -8.76 5.90 -1.67
C ILE A 115 -9.36 6.09 -3.05
N GLY A 116 -9.58 5.02 -3.80
CA GLY A 116 -10.04 5.13 -5.19
C GLY A 116 -10.20 3.78 -5.89
N LEU A 117 -10.47 3.85 -7.18
CA LEU A 117 -10.61 2.69 -8.05
C LEU A 117 -9.46 2.69 -9.05
N CYS A 118 -8.93 1.50 -9.36
CA CYS A 118 -8.00 1.30 -10.45
C CYS A 118 -8.78 0.78 -11.67
N ASN A 119 -8.49 1.34 -12.86
CA ASN A 119 -9.16 0.94 -14.10
C ASN A 119 -8.48 -0.27 -14.79
N SER A 120 -7.39 -0.77 -14.23
CA SER A 120 -6.59 -1.90 -14.72
C SER A 120 -6.48 -2.97 -13.63
N ASP A 121 -5.80 -4.10 -13.91
CA ASP A 121 -5.43 -5.07 -12.87
C ASP A 121 -4.47 -4.39 -11.87
N ALA A 122 -5.00 -4.01 -10.70
CA ALA A 122 -4.24 -3.25 -9.71
C ALA A 122 -3.10 -4.07 -9.11
N VAL A 123 -3.21 -5.40 -9.10
CA VAL A 123 -2.15 -6.28 -8.58
C VAL A 123 -0.99 -6.37 -9.57
N GLU A 124 -1.27 -6.40 -10.87
CA GLU A 124 -0.25 -6.36 -11.91
C GLU A 124 0.49 -5.01 -11.91
N VAL A 125 -0.26 -3.90 -11.88
CA VAL A 125 0.33 -2.54 -11.79
C VAL A 125 1.23 -2.42 -10.56
N ALA A 126 0.76 -2.89 -9.40
CA ALA A 126 1.56 -2.86 -8.17
C ALA A 126 2.82 -3.73 -8.26
N ASN A 127 2.76 -4.91 -8.89
CA ASN A 127 3.94 -5.73 -9.10
C ASN A 127 4.99 -5.01 -9.96
N LYS A 128 4.57 -4.40 -11.07
CA LYS A 128 5.45 -3.65 -11.97
C LYS A 128 6.08 -2.44 -11.27
N PHE A 129 5.30 -1.73 -10.46
CA PHE A 129 5.82 -0.66 -9.60
C PHE A 129 6.91 -1.18 -8.65
N ASN A 130 6.70 -2.34 -8.03
CA ASN A 130 7.63 -2.92 -7.08
C ASN A 130 8.96 -3.36 -7.71
N GLU A 131 8.97 -3.77 -8.99
CA GLU A 131 10.20 -4.11 -9.72
C GLU A 131 11.15 -2.93 -9.84
N GLY A 132 10.62 -1.70 -9.91
CA GLY A 132 11.40 -0.46 -9.99
C GLY A 132 11.70 0.21 -8.65
N TRP A 133 11.19 -0.30 -7.53
CA TRP A 133 11.32 0.35 -6.23
C TRP A 133 12.66 0.05 -5.56
N ASP A 134 13.44 1.08 -5.21
CA ASP A 134 14.65 0.91 -4.38
C ASP A 134 14.27 0.34 -3.01
N THR A 135 14.76 -0.85 -2.67
CA THR A 135 14.41 -1.49 -1.40
C THR A 135 15.28 -1.03 -0.23
N ASN A 136 16.22 -0.12 -0.47
CA ASN A 136 17.00 0.50 0.60
C ASN A 136 16.16 1.49 1.42
N LEU A 137 15.68 1.04 2.57
CA LEU A 137 14.80 1.83 3.42
C LEU A 137 15.58 2.91 4.19
N ILE A 138 15.02 4.11 4.23
CA ILE A 138 15.51 5.24 5.02
C ILE A 138 14.32 5.93 5.68
N ILE A 139 14.25 5.93 7.02
CA ILE A 139 13.15 6.55 7.76
C ILE A 139 13.08 8.05 7.47
N GLY A 140 11.92 8.50 7.01
CA GLY A 140 11.60 9.91 6.76
C GLY A 140 11.89 10.38 5.34
N THR A 141 12.58 9.59 4.51
CA THR A 141 12.91 9.97 3.12
C THR A 141 12.59 8.89 2.09
N HIS A 142 12.65 7.61 2.48
CA HIS A 142 12.34 6.47 1.62
C HIS A 142 11.85 5.29 2.45
N ASP A 143 10.62 5.39 2.95
CA ASP A 143 10.01 4.42 3.87
C ASP A 143 8.58 4.03 3.44
N CYS A 144 7.85 3.33 4.32
CA CYS A 144 6.49 2.86 4.05
C CYS A 144 5.52 3.99 3.63
N ARG A 145 5.76 5.24 4.06
CA ARG A 145 4.91 6.39 3.71
C ARG A 145 5.14 6.81 2.26
N HIS A 146 6.40 6.86 1.86
CA HIS A 146 6.82 7.19 0.50
C HIS A 146 6.37 6.12 -0.48
N TYR A 147 6.58 4.86 -0.12
CA TYR A 147 6.08 3.70 -0.86
C TYR A 147 4.56 3.75 -1.03
N THR A 148 3.82 3.97 0.06
CA THR A 148 2.35 4.04 0.03
C THR A 148 1.87 5.17 -0.88
N ASN A 149 2.44 6.37 -0.78
CA ASN A 149 2.07 7.49 -1.66
C ASN A 149 2.39 7.17 -3.13
N GLY A 150 3.59 6.65 -3.42
CA GLY A 150 4.00 6.32 -4.79
C GLY A 150 3.11 5.26 -5.42
N LEU A 151 2.85 4.16 -4.70
CA LEU A 151 2.02 3.08 -5.20
C LEU A 151 0.55 3.52 -5.38
N VAL A 152 0.01 4.32 -4.47
CA VAL A 152 -1.34 4.86 -4.60
C VAL A 152 -1.46 5.86 -5.75
N GLY A 153 -0.42 6.68 -5.96
CA GLY A 153 -0.30 7.55 -7.12
C GLY A 153 -0.37 6.76 -8.42
N GLU A 154 0.42 5.68 -8.53
CA GLU A 154 0.43 4.79 -9.69
C GLU A 154 -0.94 4.12 -9.92
N LEU A 155 -1.59 3.63 -8.85
CA LEU A 155 -2.84 2.87 -8.96
C LEU A 155 -4.08 3.74 -9.21
N THR A 156 -4.08 4.99 -8.76
CA THR A 156 -5.29 5.82 -8.72
C THR A 156 -5.13 7.22 -9.32
N GLY A 157 -3.91 7.62 -9.69
CA GLY A 157 -3.59 8.98 -10.13
C GLY A 157 -3.71 10.04 -9.03
N LYS A 158 -3.71 9.63 -7.75
CA LYS A 158 -3.87 10.55 -6.61
C LYS A 158 -2.59 10.69 -5.81
N ASP A 159 -2.18 11.94 -5.61
CA ASP A 159 -0.99 12.27 -4.83
C ASP A 159 -1.32 12.75 -3.41
N SER A 160 -0.28 12.79 -2.58
CA SER A 160 -0.31 13.35 -1.22
C SER A 160 -1.43 12.77 -0.34
N ILE A 161 -1.76 11.49 -0.53
CA ILE A 161 -2.89 10.85 0.14
C ILE A 161 -2.67 10.78 1.65
N LEU A 162 -1.45 10.50 2.10
CA LEU A 162 -1.19 10.42 3.55
C LEU A 162 -1.35 11.77 4.25
N GLU A 163 -0.96 12.88 3.62
CA GLU A 163 -1.17 14.22 4.17
C GLU A 163 -2.67 14.54 4.28
N ARG A 164 -3.46 14.13 3.28
CA ARG A 164 -4.93 14.28 3.29
C ARG A 164 -5.61 13.39 4.34
N LEU A 165 -5.05 12.21 4.61
CA LEU A 165 -5.55 11.35 5.69
C LEU A 165 -5.19 11.92 7.07
N ARG A 166 -4.02 12.56 7.20
CA ARG A 166 -3.59 13.24 8.44
C ARG A 166 -4.53 14.39 8.81
N THR A 167 -4.92 15.21 7.85
CA THR A 167 -5.84 16.34 8.11
C THR A 167 -7.23 15.86 8.49
N LYS A 168 -7.76 14.83 7.83
CA LYS A 168 -9.07 14.24 8.16
C LYS A 168 -9.12 13.54 9.52
N GLY A 169 -7.99 13.04 10.01
CA GLY A 169 -7.90 12.41 11.33
C GLY A 169 -7.77 13.38 12.51
N LEU A 170 -7.68 14.69 12.25
CA LEU A 170 -7.63 15.73 13.29
C LEU A 170 -9.02 16.19 13.74
N ASP A 171 -10.07 15.81 13.00
CA ASP A 171 -11.47 16.17 13.25
C ASP A 171 -12.31 15.01 13.81
N SER A 172 -11.67 13.94 14.32
CA SER A 172 -12.33 12.73 14.86
C SER A 172 -12.11 12.56 16.35
#